data_AF-T0ZBA0-F1
#
_entry.id   AF-T0ZBA0-F1
#
_cell.length_a   1.000
_cell.length_b   1.000
_cell.length_c   1.000
_cell.angle_alpha   90.00
_cell.angle_beta   90.00
_cell.angle_gamma   90.00
#
_symmetry.space_group_name_H-M   'P 1'
#
loop_
_entity.id
_entity.type
_entity.pdbx_description
1 polymer ?
#
loop_
_entity_poly.entity_id
_entity_poly.type
_entity_poly.pdbx_seq_one_letter_code
_entity_poly.pdbx_strand_id
1 'polypeptide(L)'
;LEKPDALSLVKIGYTPEEAECALRSIKHYPGFDLNQIRDAISGLATTSQANQAVSMARELIITIIKSSEDPKGCKYDDIMTAMEAQGVDRQTVDEALNLLGSEGEVYEVSLKRFRAI
;
A
#
# COMPACT_ATOMS: atom_id res chain seq x y z
N LEU A 1 3.79 -23.62 -19.16
CA LEU A 1 2.73 -24.60 -19.50
C LEU A 1 2.70 -24.74 -21.01
N GLU A 2 3.34 -25.75 -21.57
CA GLU A 2 3.52 -25.87 -23.02
C GLU A 2 2.25 -26.30 -23.79
N LYS A 3 1.13 -26.59 -23.10
CA LYS A 3 -0.22 -26.72 -23.65
C LYS A 3 -1.22 -26.72 -22.48
N PRO A 4 -1.87 -25.59 -22.17
CA PRO A 4 -2.92 -25.58 -21.16
C PRO A 4 -4.13 -26.37 -21.66
N ASP A 5 -4.72 -27.19 -20.78
CA ASP A 5 -5.96 -27.93 -21.02
C ASP A 5 -7.06 -27.43 -20.07
N ALA A 6 -8.33 -27.51 -20.49
CA ALA A 6 -9.46 -26.94 -19.75
C ALA A 6 -9.55 -27.52 -18.33
N LEU A 7 -9.33 -28.83 -18.22
CA LEU A 7 -9.32 -29.54 -16.93
C LEU A 7 -8.17 -29.08 -16.02
N SER A 8 -7.02 -28.71 -16.59
CA SER A 8 -5.89 -28.21 -15.81
C SER A 8 -6.15 -26.80 -15.26
N LEU A 9 -6.88 -25.97 -16.00
CA LEU A 9 -7.28 -24.62 -15.59
C LEU A 9 -8.36 -24.66 -14.51
N VAL A 10 -9.33 -25.56 -14.63
CA VAL A 10 -10.36 -25.73 -13.59
C VAL A 10 -9.75 -26.20 -12.27
N LYS A 11 -8.75 -27.09 -12.31
CA LYS A 11 -8.03 -27.56 -11.11
C LYS A 11 -7.29 -26.47 -10.34
N ILE A 12 -6.88 -25.39 -11.02
CA ILE A 12 -6.20 -24.25 -10.39
C ILE A 12 -7.18 -23.13 -9.99
N GLY A 13 -8.49 -23.37 -10.11
CA GLY A 13 -9.53 -22.50 -9.58
C GLY A 13 -10.32 -21.69 -10.62
N TYR A 14 -10.08 -21.88 -11.92
CA TYR A 14 -10.92 -21.27 -12.95
C TYR A 14 -12.29 -21.94 -12.98
N THR A 15 -13.33 -21.17 -13.25
CA THR A 15 -14.62 -21.76 -13.61
C THR A 15 -14.52 -22.46 -14.96
N PRO A 16 -15.40 -23.43 -15.27
CA PRO A 16 -15.39 -24.12 -16.57
C PRO A 16 -15.51 -23.16 -17.75
N GLU A 17 -16.33 -22.11 -17.61
CA GLU A 17 -16.55 -21.10 -18.64
C GLU A 17 -15.29 -20.23 -18.86
N GLU A 18 -14.62 -19.81 -17.78
CA GLU A 18 -13.37 -19.06 -17.88
C GLU A 18 -12.24 -19.89 -18.48
N ALA A 19 -12.17 -21.19 -18.15
CA ALA A 19 -11.19 -22.09 -18.72
C ALA A 19 -11.36 -22.24 -20.24
N GLU A 20 -12.60 -22.40 -20.72
CA GLU A 20 -12.87 -22.44 -22.16
C GLU A 20 -12.55 -21.12 -22.85
N CYS A 21 -12.95 -20.00 -22.25
CA CYS A 21 -12.66 -18.66 -22.77
C CYS A 21 -11.15 -18.41 -22.85
N ALA A 22 -10.38 -18.78 -21.82
CA ALA A 22 -8.93 -18.66 -21.82
C ALA A 22 -8.28 -19.44 -22.97
N LEU A 23 -8.74 -20.67 -23.23
CA LEU A 23 -8.23 -21.49 -24.34
C LEU A 23 -8.62 -20.91 -25.72
N ARG A 24 -9.85 -20.41 -25.86
CA ARG A 24 -10.30 -19.74 -27.10
C ARG A 24 -9.47 -18.49 -27.37
N SER A 25 -9.15 -17.71 -26.34
CA SER A 25 -8.31 -16.51 -26.43
C SER A 25 -6.88 -16.83 -26.83
N ILE A 26 -6.26 -17.86 -26.23
CA ILE A 26 -4.91 -18.32 -26.61
C ILE A 26 -4.87 -18.74 -28.08
N LYS A 27 -5.94 -19.37 -28.58
CA LYS A 27 -6.06 -19.79 -29.98
C LYS A 27 -6.23 -18.61 -30.95
N HIS A 28 -6.99 -17.58 -30.57
CA HIS A 28 -7.31 -16.44 -31.45
C HIS A 28 -6.26 -15.33 -31.43
N TYR A 29 -5.49 -15.20 -30.33
CA TYR A 29 -4.47 -14.18 -30.16
C TYR A 29 -3.07 -14.79 -29.95
N PRO A 30 -2.54 -15.56 -30.91
CA PRO A 30 -1.20 -16.11 -30.81
C PRO A 30 -0.16 -14.99 -30.81
N GLY A 31 0.74 -14.99 -29.82
CA GLY A 31 1.83 -14.01 -29.72
C GLY A 31 1.44 -12.66 -29.09
N PHE A 32 0.28 -12.57 -28.44
CA PHE A 32 -0.09 -11.38 -27.67
C PHE A 32 0.92 -11.15 -26.52
N ASP A 33 1.49 -9.95 -26.46
CA ASP A 33 2.50 -9.58 -25.47
C ASP A 33 1.85 -9.30 -24.11
N LEU A 34 1.92 -10.28 -23.22
CA LEU A 34 1.41 -10.16 -21.85
C LEU A 34 2.34 -9.35 -20.93
N ASN A 35 3.55 -8.99 -21.38
CA ASN A 35 4.49 -8.28 -20.53
C ASN A 35 3.99 -6.89 -20.16
N GLN A 36 3.34 -6.17 -21.08
CA GLN A 36 2.77 -4.85 -20.78
C GLN A 36 1.69 -4.91 -19.70
N ILE A 37 0.84 -5.93 -19.74
CA ILE A 37 -0.19 -6.16 -18.72
C ILE A 37 0.48 -6.56 -17.39
N ARG A 38 1.50 -7.41 -17.44
CA ARG A 38 2.27 -7.82 -16.27
C ARG A 38 2.95 -6.63 -15.58
N ASP A 39 3.54 -5.74 -16.36
CA ASP A 39 4.22 -4.55 -15.86
C ASP A 39 3.21 -3.59 -15.23
N ALA A 40 2.05 -3.40 -15.86
CA ALA A 40 0.95 -2.61 -15.30
C ALA A 40 0.44 -3.19 -13.96
N ILE A 41 0.23 -4.51 -13.89
CA ILE A 41 -0.19 -5.20 -12.65
C ILE A 41 0.89 -5.07 -11.56
N SER A 42 2.17 -5.22 -11.93
CA SER A 42 3.28 -5.13 -10.98
C SER A 42 3.44 -3.70 -10.44
N GLY A 43 3.24 -2.70 -11.30
CA GLY A 43 3.18 -1.29 -10.89
C GLY A 43 2.05 -1.04 -9.89
N LEU A 44 0.85 -1.55 -10.18
CA LEU A 44 -0.31 -1.41 -9.29
C LEU A 44 -0.09 -2.08 -7.93
N ALA A 45 0.52 -3.27 -7.91
CA ALA A 45 0.86 -3.97 -6.68
C ALA A 45 1.84 -3.15 -5.82
N THR A 46 2.83 -2.50 -6.46
CA THR A 46 3.79 -1.63 -5.76
C THR A 46 3.11 -0.41 -5.16
N THR A 47 2.22 0.25 -5.91
CA THR A 47 1.42 1.37 -5.39
C THR A 47 0.51 0.95 -4.23
N SER A 48 -0.12 -0.22 -4.32
CA SER A 48 -0.96 -0.75 -3.23
C SER A 48 -0.15 -1.02 -1.96
N GLN A 49 1.08 -1.54 -2.09
CA GLN A 49 1.96 -1.78 -0.94
C GLN A 49 2.43 -0.48 -0.29
N ALA A 50 2.80 0.53 -1.10
CA ALA A 50 3.14 1.86 -0.59
C ALA A 50 1.97 2.50 0.17
N ASN A 51 0.75 2.42 -0.38
CA ASN A 51 -0.45 2.94 0.28
C ASN A 51 -0.75 2.22 1.60
N GLN A 52 -0.52 0.90 1.67
CA GLN A 52 -0.67 0.14 2.92
C GLN A 52 0.37 0.56 3.96
N ALA A 53 1.63 0.75 3.56
CA ALA A 53 2.68 1.22 4.47
C ALA A 53 2.35 2.60 5.06
N VAL A 54 1.88 3.54 4.23
CA VAL A 54 1.43 4.88 4.68
C VAL A 54 0.23 4.77 5.62
N SER A 55 -0.74 3.90 5.32
CA SER A 55 -1.90 3.67 6.18
C SER A 55 -1.51 3.11 7.56
N MET A 56 -0.57 2.17 7.61
CA MET A 56 -0.08 1.62 8.88
C MET A 56 0.72 2.67 9.67
N ALA A 57 1.57 3.43 8.98
CA ALA A 57 2.33 4.51 9.60
C ALA A 57 1.40 5.58 10.21
N ARG A 58 0.32 5.93 9.51
CA ARG A 58 -0.73 6.84 10.00
C ARG A 58 -1.30 6.41 11.36
N GLU A 59 -1.71 5.15 11.47
CA GLU A 59 -2.26 4.59 12.72
C GLU A 59 -1.24 4.63 13.87
N LEU A 60 0.02 4.30 13.59
CA LEU A 60 1.08 4.32 14.60
C LEU A 60 1.39 5.75 15.07
N ILE A 61 1.53 6.68 14.12
CA ILE A 61 1.84 8.08 14.40
C ILE A 61 0.74 8.71 15.25
N ILE A 62 -0.54 8.47 14.93
CA ILE A 62 -1.63 9.04 15.75
C ILE A 62 -1.65 8.45 17.16
N THR A 63 -1.34 7.16 17.32
CA THR A 63 -1.20 6.56 18.66
C THR A 63 -0.06 7.20 19.44
N ILE A 64 1.10 7.41 18.82
CA ILE A 64 2.27 8.08 19.43
C ILE A 64 1.87 9.49 19.88
N ILE A 65 1.28 10.29 18.99
CA ILE A 65 0.88 11.67 19.28
C ILE A 65 -0.16 11.72 20.41
N LYS A 66 -1.14 10.81 20.42
CA LYS A 66 -2.16 10.74 21.50
C LYS A 66 -1.58 10.29 22.84
N SER A 67 -0.54 9.46 22.83
CA SER A 67 0.16 9.02 24.04
C SER A 67 1.15 10.04 24.61
N SER A 68 1.46 11.09 23.85
CA SER A 68 2.40 12.13 24.28
C SER A 68 1.78 13.01 25.37
N GLU A 69 2.40 13.00 26.55
CA GLU A 69 2.00 13.85 27.68
C GLU A 69 2.50 15.30 27.57
N ASP A 70 3.32 15.63 26.54
CA ASP A 70 3.84 17.01 26.36
C ASP A 70 2.68 17.98 26.00
N PRO A 71 2.39 18.99 26.85
CA PRO A 71 1.35 19.98 26.58
C PRO A 71 1.61 20.83 25.32
N LYS A 72 2.85 20.87 24.84
CA LYS A 72 3.25 21.56 23.60
C LYS A 72 3.12 20.70 22.34
N GLY A 73 2.67 19.45 22.47
CA GLY A 73 2.57 18.49 21.37
C GLY A 73 3.86 17.69 21.18
N CYS A 74 3.73 16.57 20.47
CA CYS A 74 4.80 15.63 20.19
C CYS A 74 5.74 16.21 19.12
N LYS A 75 7.06 16.11 19.30
CA LYS A 75 8.02 16.61 18.30
C LYS A 75 8.12 15.65 17.12
N TYR A 76 8.36 16.20 15.94
CA TYR A 76 8.71 15.44 14.75
C TYR A 76 9.87 14.46 15.00
N ASP A 77 10.93 14.91 15.67
CA ASP A 77 12.10 14.07 15.93
C ASP A 77 11.77 12.86 16.84
N ASP A 78 10.84 13.04 17.79
CA ASP A 78 10.40 11.96 18.69
C ASP A 78 9.55 10.93 17.90
N ILE A 79 8.66 11.43 17.01
CA ILE A 79 7.88 10.59 16.10
C ILE A 79 8.82 9.80 15.17
N MET A 80 9.79 10.48 14.54
CA MET A 80 10.77 9.87 13.66
C MET A 80 11.56 8.77 14.35
N THR A 81 12.03 9.01 15.57
CA THR A 81 12.78 8.02 16.35
C THR A 81 11.92 6.79 16.67
N ALA A 82 10.66 6.99 17.04
CA ALA A 82 9.72 5.92 17.32
C ALA A 82 9.35 5.11 16.06
N MET A 83 9.24 5.77 14.91
CA MET A 83 8.91 5.14 13.62
C MET A 83 10.10 4.39 13.02
N GLU A 84 11.32 4.92 13.17
CA GLU A 84 12.56 4.25 12.76
C GLU A 84 12.77 2.95 13.54
N ALA A 85 12.44 2.93 14.84
CA ALA A 85 12.46 1.71 15.65
C ALA A 85 11.47 0.63 15.16
N GLN A 86 10.44 1.00 14.40
CA GLN A 86 9.49 0.09 13.76
C GLN A 86 9.85 -0.23 12.30
N GLY A 87 10.99 0.25 11.81
CA GLY A 87 11.44 0.03 10.44
C GLY A 87 10.68 0.84 9.38
N VAL A 88 9.97 1.89 9.79
CA VAL A 88 9.29 2.81 8.86
C VAL A 88 10.28 3.89 8.44
N ASP A 89 10.40 4.11 7.14
CA ASP A 89 11.32 5.09 6.58
C ASP A 89 10.75 6.50 6.67
N ARG A 90 11.64 7.48 6.55
CA ARG A 90 11.30 8.90 6.67
C ARG A 90 10.26 9.36 5.67
N GLN A 91 10.33 8.86 4.43
CA GLN A 91 9.39 9.28 3.39
C GLN A 91 7.96 8.87 3.76
N THR A 92 7.77 7.63 4.20
CA THR A 92 6.45 7.14 4.64
C THR A 92 5.92 7.93 5.84
N VAL A 93 6.79 8.32 6.79
CA VAL A 93 6.40 9.15 7.94
C VAL A 93 5.94 10.54 7.49
N ASP A 94 6.69 11.18 6.59
CA ASP A 94 6.36 12.51 6.06
C ASP A 94 5.02 12.48 5.28
N GLU A 95 4.82 11.45 4.44
CA GLU A 95 3.57 11.24 3.72
C GLU A 95 2.38 11.01 4.67
N ALA A 96 2.56 10.16 5.69
CA ALA A 96 1.52 9.88 6.68
C ALA A 96 1.16 11.12 7.52
N LEU A 97 2.14 11.93 7.93
CA LEU A 97 1.91 13.19 8.65
C LEU A 97 1.16 14.22 7.78
N ASN A 98 1.51 14.33 6.50
CA ASN A 98 0.80 15.20 5.57
C ASN A 98 -0.66 14.76 5.40
N LEU A 99 -0.91 13.44 5.29
CA LEU A 99 -2.24 12.90 5.19
C LEU A 99 -3.07 13.21 6.45
N LEU A 100 -2.53 12.91 7.64
CA LEU A 100 -3.15 13.20 8.94
C LEU A 100 -3.48 14.68 9.12
N GLY A 101 -2.59 15.57 8.66
CA GLY A 101 -2.83 17.01 8.65
C GLY A 101 -3.95 17.43 7.70
N SER A 102 -3.99 16.83 6.50
CA SER A 102 -5.01 17.13 5.49
C SER A 102 -6.41 16.64 5.87
N GLU A 103 -6.49 15.51 6.57
CA GLU A 103 -7.75 14.92 7.07
C GLU A 103 -8.24 15.59 8.36
N GLY A 104 -7.40 16.41 8.99
CA GLY A 104 -7.74 17.10 10.24
C GLY A 104 -7.72 16.19 11.46
N GLU A 105 -6.95 15.09 11.46
CA GLU A 105 -6.76 14.28 12.67
C GLU A 105 -5.65 14.81 13.56
N VAL A 106 -4.70 15.53 12.96
CA VAL A 106 -3.52 16.11 13.62
C VAL A 106 -3.33 17.54 13.12
N TYR A 107 -2.86 18.43 14.00
CA TYR A 107 -2.47 19.79 13.64
C TYR A 107 -1.09 20.13 14.19
N GLU A 108 -0.40 21.05 13.51
CA GLU A 108 0.89 21.56 13.94
C GLU A 108 0.69 22.71 14.95
N VAL A 109 1.06 22.47 16.21
CA VAL A 109 0.92 23.45 17.31
C VAL A 109 2.01 24.52 17.23
N SER A 110 3.20 24.12 16.79
CA SER A 110 4.38 24.97 16.59
C SER A 110 5.35 24.25 15.67
N LEU A 111 6.38 24.94 15.17
CA LEU A 111 7.32 24.39 14.19
C LEU A 111 7.80 22.98 14.57
N LYS A 112 7.48 21.99 13.73
CA LYS A 112 7.78 20.56 13.90
C LYS A 112 7.19 19.92 15.17
N ARG A 113 6.03 20.39 15.64
CA ARG A 113 5.30 19.82 16.78
C ARG A 113 3.85 19.58 16.47
N PHE A 114 3.41 18.34 16.68
CA PHE A 114 2.11 17.85 16.26
C PHE A 114 1.24 17.47 17.46
N ARG A 115 -0.06 17.70 17.34
CA ARG A 115 -1.05 17.29 18.33
C ARG A 115 -2.29 16.75 17.64
N ALA A 116 -2.85 15.69 18.21
CA ALA A 116 -4.13 15.14 17.76
C ALA A 116 -5.27 16.10 18.15
N ILE A 117 -6.27 16.21 17.29
CA ILE A 117 -7.50 16.97 17.56
C ILE A 117 -8.38 16.23 18.56
#